data_AF-A0A1G0ZMZ0-F1
#
_entry.id   AF-A0A1G0ZMZ0-F1
#
_cell.length_a   1.000
_cell.length_b   1.000
_cell.length_c   1.000
_cell.angle_alpha   90.00
_cell.angle_beta   90.00
_cell.angle_gamma   90.00
#
_symmetry.space_group_name_H-M   'P 1'
#
loop_
_entity.id
_entity.type
_entity.pdbx_description
1 polymer ?
#
loop_
_entity_poly.entity_id
_entity_poly.type
_entity_poly.pdbx_seq_one_letter_code
_entity_poly.pdbx_strand_id
1 'polypeptide(L)'
;MKESVENILDKCLEDIARGGAPDKILAEYREHPEYEILKDALHLALDLKNLQEPPISKIPDFSLIADYSKNSPVKRKIIPFRLITRIAAMFVAVFILLAVAVQASDDSIPGDLLYPVKRGYEKVRFSCMTGDRQRAEFKMACSNLRLSEAHESVKKGGKADVSLFSSMFDDSRYALEKALSMPEKDRDELVFLSAYSMKKQKEGLYQIYQKALDSDKSEISHYVCACSKRDELMASTFGIKISTPSEKGCPAMFECCDCSEGRECKVSAGEIAKMKKSIQSSGVITGSLPGEAKKFQYYPQ
;
A
#
# COMPACT_ATOMS: atom_id res chain seq x y z
N MET A 1 -13.53 22.34 -13.96
CA MET A 1 -12.46 21.94 -13.03
C MET A 1 -11.19 21.87 -13.85
N LYS A 2 -10.12 22.59 -13.48
CA LYS A 2 -8.83 22.46 -14.16
C LYS A 2 -8.25 21.10 -13.79
N GLU A 3 -7.90 20.29 -14.78
CA GLU A 3 -7.23 19.01 -14.56
C GLU A 3 -5.79 19.29 -14.08
N SER A 4 -5.32 18.57 -13.06
CA SER A 4 -3.95 18.75 -12.53
C SER A 4 -2.92 18.28 -13.56
N VAL A 5 -1.77 18.95 -13.65
CA VAL A 5 -0.63 18.56 -14.51
C VAL A 5 -0.20 17.12 -14.25
N GLU A 6 -0.25 16.67 -12.99
CA GLU A 6 0.11 15.30 -12.60
C GLU A 6 -0.79 14.28 -13.31
N ASN A 7 -2.11 14.51 -13.32
CA ASN A 7 -3.07 13.63 -13.98
C ASN A 7 -2.90 13.66 -15.50
N ILE A 8 -2.56 14.81 -16.07
CA ILE A 8 -2.30 14.94 -17.51
C ILE A 8 -1.02 14.18 -17.89
N LEU A 9 0.03 14.30 -17.07
CA LEU A 9 1.29 13.60 -17.27
C LEU A 9 1.11 12.08 -17.21
N ASP A 10 0.36 11.57 -16.23
CA ASP A 10 0.03 10.15 -16.12
C ASP A 10 -0.68 9.63 -17.37
N LYS A 11 -1.67 10.37 -17.89
CA LYS A 11 -2.34 10.03 -19.16
C LYS A 11 -1.36 10.01 -20.34
N CYS A 12 -0.50 11.03 -20.46
CA CYS A 12 0.50 11.08 -21.52
C CYS A 12 1.43 9.86 -21.49
N LEU A 13 1.88 9.46 -20.30
CA LEU A 13 2.74 8.29 -20.12
C LEU A 13 2.01 6.98 -20.46
N GLU A 14 0.73 6.85 -20.12
CA GLU A 14 -0.09 5.70 -20.54
C GLU A 14 -0.23 5.61 -22.06
N ASP A 15 -0.50 6.73 -22.74
CA ASP A 15 -0.67 6.75 -24.20
C ASP A 15 0.64 6.47 -24.95
N ILE A 16 1.78 6.95 -24.42
CA ILE A 16 3.11 6.56 -24.92
C ILE A 16 3.36 5.07 -24.71
N ALA A 17 2.96 4.51 -23.56
CA ALA A 17 3.09 3.07 -23.30
C ALA A 17 2.24 2.22 -24.26
N ARG A 18 1.11 2.76 -24.77
CA ARG A 18 0.29 2.17 -25.83
C ARG A 18 0.89 2.34 -27.24
N GLY A 19 2.05 2.98 -27.37
CA GLY A 19 2.74 3.21 -28.65
C GLY A 19 2.43 4.55 -29.32
N GLY A 20 1.80 5.49 -28.61
CA GLY A 20 1.59 6.85 -29.09
C GLY A 20 2.90 7.63 -29.25
N ALA A 21 2.99 8.45 -30.30
CA ALA A 21 4.12 9.35 -30.50
C ALA A 21 4.06 10.53 -29.51
N PRO A 22 5.10 10.82 -28.73
CA PRO A 22 5.09 11.86 -27.70
C PRO A 22 4.67 13.24 -28.21
N ASP A 23 5.17 13.65 -29.38
CA ASP A 23 4.85 14.95 -29.97
C ASP A 23 3.38 15.08 -30.35
N LYS A 24 2.75 13.97 -30.76
CA LYS A 24 1.33 13.94 -31.12
C LYS A 24 0.45 14.09 -29.88
N ILE A 25 0.82 13.44 -28.79
CA ILE A 25 0.12 13.53 -27.50
C ILE A 25 0.25 14.94 -26.91
N LEU A 26 1.46 15.53 -26.94
CA LEU A 26 1.67 16.90 -26.48
C LEU A 26 0.89 17.94 -27.31
N ALA A 27 0.65 17.68 -28.60
CA ALA A 27 -0.12 18.59 -29.43
C ALA A 27 -1.58 18.77 -28.93
N GLU A 28 -2.15 17.76 -28.28
CA GLU A 28 -3.51 17.81 -27.71
C GLU A 28 -3.62 18.73 -26.50
N TYR A 29 -2.49 19.00 -25.82
CA TYR A 29 -2.43 19.83 -24.60
C TYR A 29 -1.81 21.22 -24.83
N ARG A 30 -1.64 21.66 -26.09
CA ARG A 30 -0.97 22.93 -26.41
C ARG A 30 -1.66 24.17 -25.81
N GLU A 31 -2.98 24.11 -25.60
CA GLU A 31 -3.75 25.21 -24.99
C GLU A 31 -3.73 25.18 -23.45
N HIS A 32 -3.11 24.17 -22.82
CA HIS A 32 -3.06 24.08 -21.37
C HIS A 32 -2.12 25.15 -20.80
N PRO A 33 -2.51 25.88 -19.73
CA PRO A 33 -1.68 26.94 -19.15
C PRO A 33 -0.31 26.47 -18.65
N GLU A 34 -0.17 25.17 -18.37
CA GLU A 34 1.05 24.54 -17.87
C GLU A 34 1.73 23.64 -18.90
N TYR A 35 1.47 23.88 -20.20
CA TYR A 35 2.01 23.11 -21.31
C TYR A 35 3.54 22.93 -21.26
N GLU A 36 4.29 24.01 -20.98
CA GLU A 36 5.77 23.94 -20.94
C GLU A 36 6.27 23.04 -19.81
N ILE A 37 5.63 23.08 -18.63
CA ILE A 37 5.99 22.22 -17.49
C ILE A 37 5.70 20.75 -17.84
N LEU A 38 4.54 20.48 -18.44
CA LEU A 38 4.14 19.15 -18.89
C LEU A 38 5.13 18.60 -19.93
N LYS A 39 5.53 19.42 -20.89
CA LYS A 39 6.48 19.07 -21.94
C LYS A 39 7.85 18.70 -21.36
N ASP A 40 8.39 19.53 -20.46
CA ASP A 40 9.68 19.26 -19.82
C ASP A 40 9.65 17.99 -18.96
N ALA A 41 8.58 17.79 -18.18
CA ALA A 41 8.40 16.60 -17.37
C ALA A 41 8.30 15.33 -18.23
N LEU A 42 7.58 15.40 -19.35
CA LEU A 42 7.43 14.27 -20.27
C LEU A 42 8.74 13.91 -20.97
N HIS A 43 9.51 14.91 -21.41
CA HIS A 43 10.84 14.68 -22.00
C HIS A 43 11.81 14.05 -20.99
N LEU A 44 11.83 14.53 -19.75
CA LEU A 44 12.66 13.94 -18.69
C LEU A 44 12.29 12.47 -18.43
N ALA A 45 10.99 12.15 -18.37
CA ALA A 45 10.53 10.78 -18.19
C ALA A 45 10.94 9.87 -19.36
N LEU A 46 10.89 10.37 -20.59
CA LEU A 46 11.35 9.66 -21.79
C LEU A 46 12.87 9.46 -21.80
N ASP A 47 13.63 10.47 -21.40
CA ASP A 47 15.09 10.37 -21.27
C ASP A 47 15.46 9.30 -20.24
N LEU A 48 14.77 9.28 -19.09
CA LEU A 48 14.95 8.24 -18.07
C LEU A 48 14.61 6.84 -18.57
N LYS A 49 13.56 6.69 -19.39
CA LYS A 49 13.20 5.40 -20.01
C LYS A 49 14.23 4.93 -21.04
N ASN A 50 14.85 5.87 -21.75
CA ASN A 50 15.87 5.59 -22.76
C ASN A 50 17.27 5.37 -22.18
N LEU A 51 17.48 5.68 -20.89
CA LEU A 51 18.67 5.19 -20.20
C LEU A 51 18.62 3.67 -20.23
N GLN A 52 19.53 3.06 -20.99
CA GLN A 52 19.74 1.62 -20.94
C GLN A 52 19.92 1.23 -19.48
N GLU A 53 19.00 0.40 -18.98
CA GLU A 53 19.22 -0.27 -17.70
C GLU A 53 20.58 -0.96 -17.83
N PRO A 54 21.57 -0.59 -16.99
CA PRO A 54 22.87 -1.22 -17.08
C PRO A 54 22.64 -2.73 -16.90
N PRO A 55 23.23 -3.58 -17.76
CA PRO A 55 23.00 -5.02 -17.67
C PRO A 55 23.37 -5.50 -16.26
N ILE A 56 22.36 -5.84 -15.45
CA ILE A 56 22.52 -6.26 -14.05
C ILE A 56 23.13 -7.67 -13.96
N SER A 57 23.41 -8.34 -15.09
CA SER A 57 23.79 -9.75 -15.12
C SER A 57 25.21 -10.06 -14.64
N LYS A 58 26.06 -9.05 -14.42
CA LYS A 58 27.35 -9.23 -13.75
C LYS A 58 27.61 -7.99 -12.91
N ILE A 59 27.56 -8.11 -11.59
CA ILE A 59 28.19 -7.14 -10.70
C ILE A 59 29.63 -7.00 -11.22
N PRO A 60 30.02 -5.87 -11.82
CA PRO A 60 31.35 -5.74 -12.37
C PRO A 60 32.32 -5.93 -11.21
N ASP A 61 33.28 -6.84 -11.38
CA ASP A 61 34.46 -6.85 -10.53
C ASP A 61 35.04 -5.42 -10.60
N PHE A 62 34.96 -4.69 -9.49
CA PHE A 62 35.34 -3.29 -9.39
C PHE A 62 36.80 -3.06 -9.79
N SER A 63 37.61 -4.13 -9.90
CA SER A 63 38.97 -4.11 -10.42
C SER A 63 39.06 -3.67 -11.90
N LEU A 64 38.09 -4.01 -12.76
CA LEU A 64 38.12 -3.65 -14.19
C LEU A 64 37.77 -2.18 -14.47
N ILE A 65 37.09 -1.51 -13.54
CA ILE A 65 36.77 -0.08 -13.64
C ILE A 65 38.05 0.77 -13.46
N ALA A 66 39.05 0.25 -12.74
CA ALA A 66 40.33 0.93 -12.55
C ALA A 66 41.15 1.01 -13.87
N ASP A 67 41.09 -0.02 -14.71
CA ASP A 67 41.86 -0.06 -15.96
C ASP A 67 41.16 0.65 -17.13
N TYR A 68 39.83 0.64 -17.19
CA TYR A 68 39.08 1.39 -18.21
C TYR A 68 39.20 2.92 -18.07
N SER A 69 39.53 3.41 -16.86
CA SER A 69 39.76 4.83 -16.59
C SER A 69 41.05 5.38 -17.23
N LYS A 70 42.02 4.52 -17.56
CA LYS A 70 43.34 4.98 -18.06
C LYS A 70 43.38 5.37 -19.54
N ASN A 71 42.47 4.86 -20.38
CA ASN A 71 42.65 4.93 -21.84
C ASN A 71 41.56 5.66 -22.62
N SER A 72 40.57 6.28 -21.97
CA SER A 72 39.57 7.10 -22.68
C SER A 72 39.92 8.58 -22.58
N PRO A 73 40.31 9.26 -23.68
CA PRO A 73 40.51 10.72 -23.71
C PRO A 73 39.15 11.42 -23.73
N VAL A 74 38.35 11.24 -22.68
CA VAL A 74 37.16 12.04 -22.45
C VAL A 74 37.65 13.43 -22.06
N LYS A 75 37.38 14.43 -22.90
CA LYS A 75 37.55 15.85 -22.54
C LYS A 75 36.60 16.16 -21.38
N ARG A 76 37.01 15.82 -20.16
CA ARG A 76 36.27 16.11 -18.93
C ARG A 76 36.21 17.63 -18.80
N LYS A 77 35.06 18.22 -19.09
CA LYS A 77 34.76 19.58 -18.64
C LYS A 77 34.91 19.55 -17.12
N ILE A 78 35.90 20.25 -16.61
CA ILE A 78 36.20 20.32 -15.18
C ILE A 78 35.07 21.15 -14.56
N ILE A 79 33.99 20.48 -14.16
CA ILE A 79 32.98 21.11 -13.32
C ILE A 79 33.70 21.49 -12.02
N PRO A 80 33.67 22.76 -11.60
CA PRO A 80 34.38 23.18 -10.41
C PRO A 80 33.87 22.36 -9.22
N PHE A 81 34.77 21.62 -8.57
CA PHE A 81 34.47 20.77 -7.41
C PHE A 81 33.67 21.51 -6.32
N ARG A 82 33.85 22.84 -6.21
CA ARG A 82 33.09 23.73 -5.32
C ARG A 82 31.58 23.78 -5.60
N LEU A 83 31.14 23.58 -6.84
CA LEU A 83 29.71 23.56 -7.18
C LEU A 83 29.08 22.23 -6.75
N ILE A 84 29.79 21.12 -6.97
CA ILE A 84 29.35 19.78 -6.58
C ILE A 84 29.21 19.68 -5.05
N THR A 85 30.18 20.21 -4.30
CA THR A 85 30.11 20.18 -2.83
C THR A 85 28.98 21.03 -2.26
N ARG A 86 28.66 22.17 -2.87
CA ARG A 86 27.51 23.00 -2.48
C ARG A 86 26.18 22.29 -2.73
N ILE A 87 26.04 21.68 -3.90
CA ILE A 87 24.84 20.92 -4.25
C ILE A 87 24.67 19.73 -3.30
N ALA A 88 25.75 18.97 -3.06
CA ALA A 88 25.73 17.85 -2.12
C ALA A 88 25.38 18.28 -0.69
N ALA A 89 25.93 19.40 -0.21
CA ALA A 89 25.61 19.93 1.11
C ALA A 89 24.13 20.36 1.23
N MET A 90 23.56 20.96 0.19
CA MET A 90 22.12 21.28 0.16
C MET A 90 21.28 20.02 0.21
N PHE A 91 21.61 18.99 -0.57
CA PHE A 91 20.90 17.72 -0.51
C PHE A 91 20.99 17.08 0.87
N VAL A 92 22.18 17.04 1.48
CA VAL A 92 22.36 16.50 2.84
C VAL A 92 21.53 17.29 3.85
N ALA A 93 21.53 18.62 3.79
CA ALA A 93 20.71 19.45 4.68
C ALA A 93 19.20 19.18 4.50
N VAL A 94 18.72 19.08 3.26
CA VAL A 94 17.33 18.73 2.96
C VAL A 94 17.00 17.33 3.46
N PHE A 95 17.88 16.34 3.27
CA PHE A 95 17.70 14.98 3.77
C PHE A 95 17.64 14.94 5.31
N ILE A 96 18.45 15.71 6.01
CA ILE A 96 18.40 15.81 7.48
C ILE A 96 17.06 16.42 7.92
N LEU A 97 16.62 17.51 7.28
CA LEU A 97 15.32 18.13 7.59
C LEU A 97 14.16 17.17 7.33
N LEU A 98 14.20 16.42 6.22
CA LEU A 98 13.21 15.39 5.91
C LEU A 98 13.25 14.24 6.92
N ALA A 99 14.43 13.79 7.35
CA ALA A 99 14.57 12.72 8.33
C ALA A 99 13.96 13.09 9.70
N VAL A 100 14.14 14.34 10.13
CA VAL A 100 13.51 14.85 11.36
C VAL A 100 11.99 14.96 11.19
N ALA A 101 11.51 15.41 10.02
CA ALA A 101 10.09 15.50 9.74
C ALA A 101 9.38 14.13 9.74
N VAL A 102 10.07 13.06 9.32
CA VAL A 102 9.51 11.70 9.33
C VAL A 102 9.19 11.24 10.76
N GLN A 103 10.09 11.43 11.72
CA GLN A 103 9.83 11.03 13.12
C GLN A 103 8.65 11.78 13.73
N ALA A 104 8.50 13.07 13.43
CA ALA A 104 7.35 13.85 13.87
C ALA A 104 6.04 13.46 13.16
N SER A 105 6.12 12.82 11.98
CA SER A 105 4.96 12.43 11.19
C SER A 105 4.34 11.09 11.59
N ASP A 106 5.02 10.29 12.43
CA ASP A 106 4.52 8.96 12.81
C ASP A 106 3.14 9.05 13.51
N ASP A 107 2.93 10.09 14.32
CA ASP A 107 1.67 10.38 15.02
C ASP A 107 0.67 11.23 14.22
N SER A 108 0.99 11.58 12.97
CA SER A 108 0.08 12.35 12.12
C SER A 108 -1.12 11.49 11.68
N ILE A 109 -2.30 12.10 11.77
CA ILE A 109 -3.58 11.53 11.33
C ILE A 109 -4.13 12.28 10.11
N PRO A 110 -5.12 11.75 9.37
CA PRO A 110 -5.76 12.50 8.29
C PRO A 110 -6.21 13.90 8.74
N GLY A 111 -5.87 14.90 7.93
CA GLY A 111 -6.09 16.32 8.23
C GLY A 111 -4.85 17.05 8.75
N ASP A 112 -3.85 16.33 9.29
CA ASP A 112 -2.60 16.93 9.72
C ASP A 112 -1.72 17.32 8.52
N LEU A 113 -0.98 18.43 8.65
CA LEU A 113 -0.11 18.96 7.59
C LEU A 113 0.96 17.95 7.11
N LEU A 114 1.45 17.10 8.02
CA LEU A 114 2.50 16.11 7.72
C LEU A 114 1.94 14.77 7.21
N TYR A 115 0.62 14.59 7.19
CA TYR A 115 0.02 13.33 6.77
C TYR A 115 0.30 12.94 5.31
N PRO A 116 0.27 13.87 4.33
CA PRO A 116 0.66 13.56 2.95
C PRO A 116 2.11 13.09 2.84
N VAL A 117 3.01 13.63 3.68
CA VAL A 117 4.43 13.23 3.73
C VAL A 117 4.55 11.79 4.21
N LYS A 118 3.82 11.40 5.26
CA LYS A 118 3.73 10.01 5.74
C LYS A 118 3.30 9.06 4.62
N ARG A 119 2.23 9.39 3.89
CA ARG A 119 1.74 8.58 2.75
C ARG A 119 2.75 8.51 1.61
N GLY A 120 3.45 9.61 1.32
CA GLY A 120 4.53 9.64 0.34
C GLY A 120 5.67 8.69 0.72
N TYR A 121 6.11 8.74 1.97
CA TYR A 121 7.17 7.87 2.48
C TYR A 121 6.77 6.38 2.42
N GLU A 122 5.54 6.03 2.81
CA GLU A 122 5.03 4.67 2.69
C GLU A 122 5.03 4.15 1.25
N LYS A 123 4.64 4.99 0.27
CA LYS A 123 4.67 4.64 -1.17
C LYS A 123 6.09 4.41 -1.68
N VAL A 124 7.03 5.29 -1.33
CA VAL A 124 8.44 5.15 -1.71
C VAL A 124 9.01 3.87 -1.09
N ARG A 125 8.79 3.66 0.20
CA ARG A 125 9.25 2.47 0.91
C ARG A 125 8.69 1.19 0.29
N PHE A 126 7.39 1.17 -0.02
CA PHE A 126 6.76 0.03 -0.70
C PHE A 126 7.35 -0.23 -2.09
N SER A 127 7.62 0.82 -2.86
CA SER A 127 8.18 0.71 -4.22
C SER A 127 9.60 0.15 -4.20
N CYS A 128 10.39 0.48 -3.17
CA CYS A 128 11.75 -0.04 -2.98
C CYS A 128 11.78 -1.52 -2.52
N MET A 129 10.67 -2.07 -2.02
CA MET A 129 10.63 -3.49 -1.64
C MET A 129 10.55 -4.36 -2.89
N THR A 130 11.44 -5.35 -2.99
CA THR A 130 11.50 -6.28 -4.14
C THR A 130 10.85 -7.63 -3.88
N GLY A 131 10.76 -8.07 -2.61
CA GLY A 131 10.18 -9.37 -2.25
C GLY A 131 8.67 -9.33 -2.05
N ASP A 132 7.94 -10.28 -2.64
CA ASP A 132 6.48 -10.40 -2.45
C ASP A 132 6.10 -10.62 -0.98
N ARG A 133 6.88 -11.41 -0.23
CA ARG A 133 6.72 -11.60 1.24
C ARG A 133 6.84 -10.28 1.99
N GLN A 134 7.92 -9.53 1.76
CA GLN A 134 8.14 -8.22 2.40
C GLN A 134 7.03 -7.23 2.06
N ARG A 135 6.57 -7.23 0.80
CA ARG A 135 5.44 -6.39 0.35
C ARG A 135 4.14 -6.75 1.05
N ALA A 136 3.84 -8.04 1.22
CA ALA A 136 2.66 -8.52 1.92
C ALA A 136 2.71 -8.14 3.41
N GLU A 137 3.83 -8.39 4.09
CA GLU A 137 4.05 -8.03 5.49
C GLU A 137 3.93 -6.52 5.71
N PHE A 138 4.54 -5.72 4.83
CA PHE A 138 4.46 -4.26 4.89
C PHE A 138 3.02 -3.76 4.74
N LYS A 139 2.25 -4.32 3.80
CA LYS A 139 0.85 -3.95 3.61
C LYS A 139 -0.03 -4.40 4.77
N MET A 140 0.25 -5.54 5.39
CA MET A 140 -0.40 -5.94 6.63
C MET A 140 -0.13 -4.94 7.77
N ALA A 141 1.13 -4.49 7.91
CA ALA A 141 1.51 -3.48 8.90
C ALA A 141 0.81 -2.14 8.63
N CYS A 142 0.76 -1.69 7.37
CA CYS A 142 0.01 -0.51 6.96
C CYS A 142 -1.45 -0.62 7.35
N SER A 143 -2.10 -1.75 7.09
CA SER A 143 -3.49 -1.97 7.46
C SER A 143 -3.73 -1.80 8.97
N ASN A 144 -2.89 -2.39 9.81
CA ASN A 144 -2.98 -2.20 11.26
C ASN A 144 -2.71 -0.75 11.70
N LEU A 145 -1.80 -0.06 11.02
CA LEU A 145 -1.55 1.36 11.23
C LEU A 145 -2.81 2.20 10.90
N ARG A 146 -3.49 1.93 9.79
CA ARG A 146 -4.74 2.61 9.41
C ARG A 146 -5.83 2.46 10.47
N LEU A 147 -5.95 1.27 11.05
CA LEU A 147 -6.89 1.04 12.16
C LEU A 147 -6.54 1.90 13.38
N SER A 148 -5.25 2.00 13.73
CA SER A 148 -4.77 2.85 14.82
C SER A 148 -5.01 4.34 14.55
N GLU A 149 -4.76 4.79 13.32
CA GLU A 149 -5.08 6.16 12.86
C GLU A 149 -6.57 6.45 12.99
N ALA A 150 -7.44 5.47 12.66
CA ALA A 150 -8.88 5.63 12.76
C ALA A 150 -9.35 5.73 14.22
N HIS A 151 -8.74 4.93 15.11
CA HIS A 151 -8.96 5.05 16.55
C HIS A 151 -8.61 6.44 17.09
N GLU A 152 -7.43 6.95 16.75
CA GLU A 152 -6.98 8.27 17.21
C GLU A 152 -7.82 9.41 16.58
N SER A 153 -8.26 9.26 15.33
CA SER A 153 -9.15 10.23 14.68
C SER A 153 -10.49 10.36 15.41
N VAL A 154 -11.13 9.23 15.75
CA VAL A 154 -12.39 9.22 16.51
C VAL A 154 -12.18 9.76 17.93
N LYS A 155 -11.04 9.46 18.55
CA LYS A 155 -10.71 9.98 19.89
C LYS A 155 -10.49 11.51 19.90
N LYS A 156 -9.85 12.08 18.88
CA LYS A 156 -9.57 13.53 18.81
C LYS A 156 -10.77 14.36 18.35
N GLY A 157 -11.57 13.85 17.41
CA GLY A 157 -12.63 14.64 16.74
C GLY A 157 -14.01 14.02 16.73
N GLY A 158 -14.21 12.82 17.27
CA GLY A 158 -15.48 12.09 17.29
C GLY A 158 -15.94 11.55 15.93
N LYS A 159 -15.46 12.14 14.83
CA LYS A 159 -15.78 11.74 13.46
C LYS A 159 -14.85 10.65 12.96
N ALA A 160 -15.44 9.58 12.43
CA ALA A 160 -14.69 8.51 11.79
C ALA A 160 -14.35 8.87 10.34
N ASP A 161 -13.09 8.69 9.95
CA ASP A 161 -12.66 8.86 8.56
C ASP A 161 -12.83 7.55 7.78
N VAL A 162 -13.86 7.50 6.93
CA VAL A 162 -14.18 6.36 6.08
C VAL A 162 -13.00 5.94 5.19
N SER A 163 -12.16 6.90 4.76
CA SER A 163 -11.04 6.63 3.87
C SER A 163 -9.97 5.77 4.55
N LEU A 164 -9.83 5.85 5.88
CA LEU A 164 -8.94 5.00 6.66
C LEU A 164 -9.42 3.55 6.67
N PHE A 165 -10.72 3.32 6.82
CA PHE A 165 -11.28 1.97 6.79
C PHE A 165 -11.13 1.35 5.40
N SER A 166 -11.46 2.08 4.33
CA SER A 166 -11.24 1.59 2.96
C SER A 166 -9.76 1.23 2.74
N SER A 167 -8.84 2.13 3.12
CA SER A 167 -7.39 1.89 2.98
C SER A 167 -6.92 0.68 3.79
N MET A 168 -7.43 0.51 5.02
CA MET A 168 -7.17 -0.66 5.86
C MET A 168 -7.57 -1.95 5.13
N PHE A 169 -8.77 -1.98 4.55
CA PHE A 169 -9.28 -3.15 3.84
C PHE A 169 -8.48 -3.49 2.60
N ASP A 170 -8.13 -2.48 1.80
CA ASP A 170 -7.33 -2.63 0.58
C ASP A 170 -5.93 -3.15 0.90
N ASP A 171 -5.27 -2.60 1.92
CA ASP A 171 -3.95 -3.04 2.36
C ASP A 171 -3.97 -4.49 2.89
N SER A 172 -5.00 -4.87 3.67
CA SER A 172 -5.19 -6.25 4.13
C SER A 172 -5.56 -7.21 3.00
N ARG A 173 -6.32 -6.77 1.99
CA ARG A 173 -6.67 -7.57 0.81
C ARG A 173 -5.42 -7.85 -0.01
N TYR A 174 -4.63 -6.83 -0.32
CA TYR A 174 -3.38 -6.97 -1.04
C TYR A 174 -2.43 -7.96 -0.36
N ALA A 175 -2.27 -7.86 0.97
CA ALA A 175 -1.39 -8.74 1.71
C ALA A 175 -1.85 -10.21 1.64
N LEU A 176 -3.16 -10.47 1.76
CA LEU A 176 -3.71 -11.82 1.61
C LEU A 176 -3.57 -12.34 0.18
N GLU A 177 -3.90 -11.54 -0.84
CA GLU A 177 -3.76 -11.93 -2.25
C GLU A 177 -2.32 -12.33 -2.57
N LYS A 178 -1.36 -11.54 -2.08
CA LYS A 178 0.05 -11.87 -2.22
C LYS A 178 0.42 -13.15 -1.47
N ALA A 179 -0.03 -13.32 -0.23
CA ALA A 179 0.20 -14.55 0.53
C ALA A 179 -0.27 -15.80 -0.24
N LEU A 180 -1.46 -15.74 -0.86
CA LEU A 180 -2.03 -16.86 -1.62
C LEU A 180 -1.24 -17.19 -2.90
N SER A 181 -0.52 -16.22 -3.45
CA SER A 181 0.34 -16.43 -4.63
C SER A 181 1.73 -16.99 -4.31
N MET A 182 2.09 -17.13 -3.03
CA MET A 182 3.41 -17.59 -2.61
C MET A 182 3.53 -19.12 -2.54
N PRO A 183 4.78 -19.67 -2.52
CA PRO A 183 5.02 -21.07 -2.22
C PRO A 183 4.41 -21.47 -0.87
N GLU A 184 3.99 -22.73 -0.75
CA GLU A 184 3.25 -23.28 0.39
C GLU A 184 3.83 -22.90 1.77
N LYS A 185 5.16 -23.02 1.94
CA LYS A 185 5.83 -22.69 3.19
C LYS A 185 5.61 -21.23 3.64
N ASP A 186 5.71 -20.28 2.72
CA ASP A 186 5.53 -18.85 3.02
C ASP A 186 4.05 -18.45 3.04
N ARG A 187 3.24 -19.11 2.22
CA ARG A 187 1.79 -18.91 2.13
C ARG A 187 1.13 -19.18 3.47
N ASP A 188 1.36 -20.34 4.07
CA ASP A 188 0.64 -20.74 5.29
C ASP A 188 0.92 -19.81 6.47
N GLU A 189 2.17 -19.38 6.60
CA GLU A 189 2.60 -18.41 7.62
C GLU A 189 1.89 -17.05 7.42
N LEU A 190 1.92 -16.51 6.20
CA LEU A 190 1.29 -15.22 5.91
C LEU A 190 -0.23 -15.27 5.93
N VAL A 191 -0.85 -16.39 5.56
CA VAL A 191 -2.30 -16.62 5.68
C VAL A 191 -2.70 -16.62 7.15
N PHE A 192 -1.93 -17.28 8.03
CA PHE A 192 -2.16 -17.24 9.47
C PHE A 192 -2.02 -15.82 10.04
N LEU A 193 -0.94 -15.11 9.69
CA LEU A 193 -0.73 -13.70 10.05
C LEU A 193 -1.88 -12.81 9.58
N SER A 194 -2.36 -13.05 8.36
CA SER A 194 -3.50 -12.33 7.79
C SER A 194 -4.79 -12.57 8.56
N ALA A 195 -5.09 -13.83 8.88
CA ALA A 195 -6.26 -14.18 9.70
C ALA A 195 -6.19 -13.51 11.08
N TYR A 196 -5.02 -13.57 11.72
CA TYR A 196 -4.79 -12.92 13.01
C TYR A 196 -5.00 -11.40 12.95
N SER A 197 -4.44 -10.74 11.94
CA SER A 197 -4.58 -9.31 11.74
C SER A 197 -6.03 -8.90 11.47
N MET A 198 -6.76 -9.64 10.62
CA MET A 198 -8.18 -9.37 10.34
C MET A 198 -9.03 -9.47 11.59
N LYS A 199 -8.70 -10.41 12.48
CA LYS A 199 -9.38 -10.55 13.75
C LYS A 199 -9.15 -9.36 14.68
N LYS A 200 -7.90 -8.89 14.78
CA LYS A 200 -7.56 -7.66 15.52
C LYS A 200 -8.28 -6.44 14.92
N GLN A 201 -8.38 -6.36 13.60
CA GLN A 201 -9.10 -5.29 12.90
C GLN A 201 -10.59 -5.30 13.19
N LYS A 202 -11.24 -6.46 13.18
CA LYS A 202 -12.65 -6.60 13.56
C LYS A 202 -12.91 -6.07 14.97
N GLU A 203 -12.06 -6.45 15.93
CA GLU A 203 -12.17 -5.98 17.32
C GLU A 203 -11.94 -4.47 17.44
N GLY A 204 -10.89 -3.94 16.80
CA GLY A 204 -10.64 -2.50 16.79
C GLY A 204 -11.78 -1.69 16.15
N LEU A 205 -12.32 -2.16 15.02
CA LEU A 205 -13.49 -1.54 14.39
C LEU A 205 -14.71 -1.55 15.31
N TYR A 206 -14.92 -2.63 16.08
CA TYR A 206 -16.02 -2.69 17.05
C TYR A 206 -15.82 -1.69 18.18
N GLN A 207 -14.60 -1.52 18.68
CA GLN A 207 -14.28 -0.49 19.67
C GLN A 207 -14.46 0.92 19.13
N ILE A 208 -14.13 1.16 17.85
CA ILE A 208 -14.41 2.42 17.16
C ILE A 208 -15.92 2.63 17.06
N TYR A 209 -16.67 1.62 16.62
CA TYR A 209 -18.13 1.67 16.50
C TYR A 209 -18.82 2.07 17.81
N GLN A 210 -18.38 1.52 18.95
CA GLN A 210 -18.95 1.84 20.26
C GLN A 210 -18.74 3.31 20.66
N LYS A 211 -17.66 3.94 20.20
CA LYS A 211 -17.27 5.31 20.56
C LYS A 211 -17.65 6.35 19.52
N ALA A 212 -17.97 5.93 18.30
CA ALA A 212 -18.31 6.81 17.19
C ALA A 212 -19.69 7.45 17.37
N LEU A 213 -19.87 8.61 16.71
CA LEU A 213 -21.16 9.30 16.61
C LEU A 213 -22.19 8.44 15.86
N ASP A 214 -23.48 8.61 16.16
CA ASP A 214 -24.55 7.84 15.53
C ASP A 214 -24.59 8.02 14.00
N SER A 215 -24.18 9.20 13.49
CA SER A 215 -24.04 9.45 12.04
C SER A 215 -23.07 8.48 11.37
N ASP A 216 -21.99 8.10 12.06
CA ASP A 216 -20.86 7.37 11.49
C ASP A 216 -20.99 5.85 11.74
N LYS A 217 -21.82 5.44 12.71
CA LYS A 217 -22.07 4.04 13.05
C LYS A 217 -22.56 3.22 11.85
N SER A 218 -23.40 3.81 11.00
CA SER A 218 -23.91 3.12 9.81
C SER A 218 -22.76 2.77 8.84
N GLU A 219 -21.80 3.68 8.64
CA GLU A 219 -20.64 3.46 7.78
C GLU A 219 -19.64 2.50 8.42
N ILE A 220 -19.36 2.61 9.72
CA ILE A 220 -18.45 1.69 10.43
C ILE A 220 -19.02 0.27 10.45
N SER A 221 -20.33 0.11 10.64
CA SER A 221 -20.97 -1.22 10.68
C SER A 221 -20.78 -2.00 9.37
N HIS A 222 -20.72 -1.28 8.25
CA HIS A 222 -20.39 -1.87 6.94
C HIS A 222 -19.04 -2.57 6.96
N TYR A 223 -18.01 -1.91 7.49
CA TYR A 223 -16.66 -2.47 7.60
C TYR A 223 -16.57 -3.58 8.65
N VAL A 224 -17.28 -3.47 9.78
CA VAL A 224 -17.38 -4.57 10.77
C VAL A 224 -17.98 -5.83 10.13
N CYS A 225 -19.03 -5.67 9.32
CA CYS A 225 -19.65 -6.76 8.58
C CYS A 225 -18.67 -7.39 7.56
N ALA A 226 -17.96 -6.55 6.78
CA ALA A 226 -16.98 -7.01 5.80
C ALA A 226 -15.82 -7.79 6.45
N CYS A 227 -15.32 -7.33 7.60
CA CYS A 227 -14.32 -8.06 8.40
C CYS A 227 -14.84 -9.41 8.87
N SER A 228 -16.10 -9.47 9.33
CA SER A 228 -16.72 -10.71 9.80
C SER A 228 -16.86 -11.75 8.68
N LYS A 229 -17.32 -11.33 7.49
CA LYS A 229 -17.42 -12.23 6.33
C LYS A 229 -16.05 -12.73 5.86
N ARG A 230 -15.01 -11.90 5.95
CA ARG A 230 -13.63 -12.33 5.64
C ARG A 230 -13.11 -13.34 6.65
N ASP A 231 -13.37 -13.14 7.94
CA ASP A 231 -13.01 -14.07 9.02
C ASP A 231 -13.68 -15.44 8.81
N GLU A 232 -14.98 -15.47 8.50
CA GLU A 232 -15.72 -16.69 8.16
C GLU A 232 -15.17 -17.40 6.91
N LEU A 233 -14.82 -16.62 5.88
CA LEU A 233 -14.21 -17.16 4.66
C LEU A 233 -12.84 -17.77 4.96
N MET A 234 -12.01 -17.12 5.78
CA MET A 234 -10.70 -17.64 6.17
C MET A 234 -10.83 -18.91 7.01
N ALA A 235 -11.78 -18.94 7.96
CA ALA A 235 -12.05 -20.10 8.80
C ALA A 235 -12.55 -21.30 7.98
N SER A 236 -13.44 -21.07 7.00
CA SER A 236 -13.97 -22.13 6.13
C SER A 236 -12.97 -22.60 5.08
N THR A 237 -12.12 -21.71 4.55
CA THR A 237 -11.16 -22.04 3.49
C THR A 237 -9.91 -22.73 4.04
N PHE A 238 -9.37 -22.22 5.15
CA PHE A 238 -8.08 -22.66 5.69
C PHE A 238 -8.20 -23.48 6.97
N GLY A 239 -9.42 -23.68 7.49
CA GLY A 239 -9.64 -24.36 8.77
C GLY A 239 -9.10 -23.59 9.98
N ILE A 240 -8.74 -22.30 9.80
CA ILE A 240 -8.14 -21.48 10.85
C ILE A 240 -9.27 -20.97 11.76
N LYS A 241 -9.46 -21.61 12.90
CA LYS A 241 -10.28 -21.08 14.00
C LYS A 241 -9.38 -20.40 15.00
N ILE A 242 -9.24 -19.09 14.90
CA ILE A 242 -8.63 -18.28 15.96
C ILE A 242 -9.74 -18.06 16.99
N SER A 243 -9.55 -18.43 18.25
CA SER A 243 -10.44 -18.03 19.35
C SER A 243 -10.02 -16.66 19.89
N THR A 244 -10.96 -15.81 20.30
CA THR A 244 -10.64 -14.52 20.95
C THR A 244 -11.30 -14.43 22.31
N PRO A 245 -10.70 -13.70 23.26
CA PRO A 245 -11.31 -13.46 24.57
C PRO A 245 -12.67 -12.73 24.51
N SER A 246 -12.96 -12.02 23.42
CA SER A 246 -14.06 -11.04 23.28
C SER A 246 -15.39 -11.62 22.73
N GLU A 247 -15.52 -12.93 22.49
CA GLU A 247 -16.73 -13.51 21.87
C GLU A 247 -18.03 -13.31 22.68
N LYS A 248 -17.94 -12.90 23.95
CA LYS A 248 -19.10 -12.60 24.79
C LYS A 248 -19.72 -11.20 24.56
N GLY A 249 -19.17 -10.39 23.66
CA GLY A 249 -19.52 -8.97 23.52
C GLY A 249 -19.94 -8.49 22.13
N CYS A 250 -19.98 -9.36 21.11
CA CYS A 250 -20.62 -8.98 19.85
C CYS A 250 -22.12 -8.87 20.12
N PRO A 251 -22.70 -7.67 20.04
CA PRO A 251 -24.11 -7.50 20.30
C PRO A 251 -24.80 -8.26 19.17
N ALA A 252 -25.74 -9.13 19.54
CA ALA A 252 -26.70 -9.72 18.60
C ALA A 252 -27.48 -8.65 17.78
N MET A 253 -27.28 -7.38 18.13
CA MET A 253 -27.83 -6.16 17.53
C MET A 253 -27.19 -5.75 16.20
N PHE A 254 -26.10 -6.38 15.76
CA PHE A 254 -25.73 -6.31 14.35
C PHE A 254 -26.60 -7.29 13.57
N GLU A 255 -27.89 -6.96 13.41
CA GLU A 255 -28.61 -7.20 12.16
C GLU A 255 -27.86 -6.41 11.08
N CYS A 256 -26.67 -6.87 10.74
CA CYS A 256 -25.75 -6.25 9.80
C CYS A 256 -26.40 -6.37 8.42
N CYS A 257 -27.20 -5.36 8.09
CA CYS A 257 -28.10 -5.30 6.95
C CYS A 257 -29.26 -6.30 7.08
N ASP A 258 -30.46 -5.85 6.74
CA ASP A 258 -31.57 -6.67 6.27
C ASP A 258 -31.11 -7.57 5.09
N CYS A 259 -30.39 -8.67 5.39
CA CYS A 259 -30.37 -9.82 4.50
C CYS A 259 -31.76 -10.47 4.44
N SER A 260 -32.65 -10.13 5.38
CA SER A 260 -34.08 -10.47 5.39
C SER A 260 -34.89 -9.80 4.28
N GLU A 261 -34.50 -8.61 3.78
CA GLU A 261 -35.22 -7.93 2.69
C GLU A 261 -34.65 -8.19 1.29
N GLY A 262 -33.71 -9.11 1.13
CA GLY A 262 -33.16 -9.45 -0.19
C GLY A 262 -32.33 -8.34 -0.86
N ARG A 263 -31.94 -7.29 -0.12
CA ARG A 263 -30.99 -6.29 -0.61
C ARG A 263 -29.57 -6.83 -0.40
N GLU A 264 -28.99 -7.34 -1.49
CA GLU A 264 -27.60 -7.81 -1.49
C GLU A 264 -26.67 -6.70 -0.97
N CYS A 265 -25.83 -7.05 0.01
CA CYS A 265 -24.73 -6.21 0.44
C CYS A 265 -23.69 -6.12 -0.69
N LYS A 266 -23.94 -5.22 -1.65
CA LYS A 266 -23.25 -5.10 -2.95
C LYS A 266 -21.73 -5.00 -2.82
N VAL A 267 -21.23 -4.30 -1.82
CA VAL A 267 -19.79 -4.13 -1.59
C VAL A 267 -19.15 -5.46 -1.16
N SER A 268 -19.79 -6.21 -0.25
CA SER A 268 -19.24 -7.48 0.22
C SER A 268 -19.29 -8.59 -0.84
N ALA A 269 -20.33 -8.65 -1.67
CA ALA A 269 -20.49 -9.74 -2.63
C ALA A 269 -19.39 -9.72 -3.70
N GLY A 270 -19.10 -8.54 -4.26
CA GLY A 270 -18.03 -8.37 -5.25
C GLY A 270 -16.64 -8.66 -4.68
N GLU A 271 -16.37 -8.21 -3.44
CA GLU A 271 -15.08 -8.44 -2.78
C GLU A 271 -14.88 -9.91 -2.38
N ILE A 272 -15.91 -10.55 -1.83
CA ILE A 272 -15.89 -11.98 -1.51
C ILE A 272 -15.73 -12.81 -2.78
N ALA A 273 -16.41 -12.44 -3.87
CA ALA A 273 -16.27 -13.11 -5.16
C ALA A 273 -14.83 -12.98 -5.71
N LYS A 274 -14.21 -11.79 -5.62
CA LYS A 274 -12.81 -11.59 -6.00
C LYS A 274 -11.85 -12.44 -5.15
N MET A 275 -12.09 -12.51 -3.84
CA MET A 275 -11.28 -13.31 -2.93
C MET A 275 -11.43 -14.81 -3.20
N LYS A 276 -12.67 -15.29 -3.37
CA LYS A 276 -12.96 -16.68 -3.78
C LYS A 276 -12.31 -17.04 -5.11
N LYS A 277 -12.38 -16.15 -6.10
CA LYS A 277 -11.73 -16.34 -7.40
C LYS A 277 -10.21 -16.44 -7.26
N SER A 278 -9.61 -15.60 -6.40
CA SER A 278 -8.17 -15.64 -6.12
C SER A 278 -7.76 -16.95 -5.45
N ILE A 279 -8.51 -17.39 -4.44
CA ILE A 279 -8.33 -18.70 -3.78
C ILE A 279 -8.43 -19.84 -4.79
N GLN A 280 -9.49 -19.86 -5.62
CA GLN A 280 -9.67 -20.88 -6.66
C GLN A 280 -8.51 -20.89 -7.67
N SER A 281 -8.03 -19.72 -8.09
CA SER A 281 -6.91 -19.62 -9.04
C SER A 281 -5.56 -20.04 -8.46
N SER A 282 -5.39 -19.98 -7.14
CA SER A 282 -4.15 -20.35 -6.45
C SER A 282 -3.95 -21.87 -6.33
N GLY A 283 -4.92 -22.68 -6.73
CA GLY A 283 -4.84 -24.14 -6.65
C GLY A 283 -4.77 -24.68 -5.22
N VAL A 284 -5.13 -23.87 -4.22
CA VAL A 284 -5.22 -24.29 -2.82
C VAL A 284 -6.35 -25.29 -2.70
N ILE A 285 -5.98 -26.58 -2.75
CA ILE A 285 -6.86 -27.68 -2.39
C ILE A 285 -7.20 -27.49 -0.91
N THR A 286 -8.48 -27.64 -0.54
CA THR A 286 -8.99 -27.54 0.84
C THR A 286 -8.50 -28.68 1.74
N GLY A 287 -7.20 -28.95 1.74
CA GLY A 287 -6.55 -29.79 2.73
C GLY A 287 -6.43 -29.01 4.02
N SER A 288 -6.77 -29.64 5.14
CA SER A 288 -6.46 -29.09 6.47
C SER A 288 -4.98 -28.69 6.50
N LEU A 289 -4.70 -27.47 6.99
CA LEU A 289 -3.36 -27.11 7.44
C LEU A 289 -2.83 -28.28 8.30
N PRO A 290 -1.59 -28.73 8.10
CA PRO A 290 -1.05 -29.86 8.84
C PRO A 290 -1.27 -29.64 10.34
N GLY A 291 -1.92 -30.61 10.99
CA GLY A 291 -2.44 -30.52 12.37
C GLY A 291 -1.42 -30.26 13.47
N GLU A 292 -0.16 -30.04 13.11
CA GLU A 292 0.81 -29.38 13.96
C GLU A 292 0.60 -27.87 13.85
N ALA A 293 -0.42 -27.37 14.55
CA ALA A 293 -0.44 -25.97 14.96
C ALA A 293 0.81 -25.74 15.85
N LYS A 294 1.96 -25.48 15.21
CA LYS A 294 3.11 -24.90 15.88
C LYS A 294 2.56 -23.72 16.66
N LYS A 295 2.74 -23.75 17.99
CA LYS A 295 2.51 -22.58 18.82
C LYS A 295 3.42 -21.48 18.26
N PHE A 296 2.92 -20.68 17.33
CA PHE A 296 3.57 -19.45 16.93
C PHE A 296 3.44 -18.52 18.13
N GLN A 297 4.42 -18.57 19.02
CA GLN A 297 4.63 -17.54 20.03
C GLN A 297 5.07 -16.29 19.29
N TYR A 298 4.09 -15.47 18.90
CA TYR A 298 4.36 -14.16 18.35
C TYR A 298 4.82 -13.25 19.50
N TYR A 299 6.07 -12.82 19.46
CA TYR A 299 6.56 -11.76 20.35
C TYR A 299 5.97 -10.44 19.85
N PRO A 300 5.19 -9.70 20.66
CA PRO A 300 4.82 -8.34 20.30
C PRO A 300 6.11 -7.50 20.18
N GLN A 301 6.27 -6.81 19.06
CA GLN A 301 7.22 -5.69 18.97
C GLN A 301 6.60 -4.46 19.62
#